data_AF-A0A497LLS4-F1
#
_entry.id   AF-A0A497LLS4-F1
#
_cell.length_a   1.000
_cell.length_b   1.000
_cell.length_c   1.000
_cell.angle_alpha   90.00
_cell.angle_beta   90.00
_cell.angle_gamma   90.00
#
_symmetry.space_group_name_H-M   'P 1'
#
loop_
_entity.id
_entity.type
_entity.pdbx_description
1 polymer ?
#
loop_
_entity_poly.entity_id
_entity_poly.type
_entity_poly.pdbx_seq_one_letter_code
_entity_poly.pdbx_strand_id
1 'polypeptide(L)'
;MSTILPSRTSPYETGNIPGPQMALSPAKASTVYASLTKRAKNPLLIVGKYVLEVELDGKSLADYAIEISKKKDIPIVATAHTLKIFIEKKYPAVSMGIVEIVNRLQDSSFTVDPK
;
A
#
# COMPACT_ATOMS: atom_id res chain seq x y z
N MET A 1 15.04 -11.53 14.43
CA MET A 1 14.39 -10.74 13.36
C MET A 1 12.90 -11.04 13.41
N SER A 2 12.08 -10.10 13.84
CA SER A 2 10.63 -10.28 13.94
C SER A 2 10.04 -10.27 12.53
N THR A 3 9.60 -11.43 12.04
CA THR A 3 8.93 -11.53 10.75
C THR A 3 7.54 -10.91 10.90
N ILE A 4 7.35 -9.70 10.36
CA ILE A 4 6.08 -8.95 10.40
C ILE A 4 4.95 -9.71 9.68
N LEU A 5 5.29 -10.72 8.87
CA LEU A 5 4.35 -11.56 8.16
C LEU A 5 4.17 -12.92 8.88
N PRO A 6 2.93 -13.34 9.18
CA PRO A 6 2.69 -14.65 9.76
C PRO A 6 3.11 -15.76 8.80
N SER A 7 3.62 -16.88 9.33
CA SER A 7 3.91 -18.10 8.57
C SER A 7 2.65 -18.80 8.04
N ARG A 8 1.47 -18.41 8.52
CA ARG A 8 0.18 -18.97 8.14
C ARG A 8 -0.40 -18.27 6.92
N THR A 9 -0.65 -19.06 5.88
CA THR A 9 -1.41 -18.69 4.67
C THR A 9 -2.91 -18.63 4.91
N SER A 10 -3.40 -19.08 6.06
CA SER A 10 -4.81 -19.09 6.44
C SER A 10 -5.13 -17.97 7.44
N PRO A 11 -6.29 -17.29 7.31
CA PRO A 11 -6.75 -16.32 8.30
C PRO A 11 -6.74 -16.89 9.73
N TYR A 12 -6.45 -16.04 10.72
CA TYR A 12 -6.48 -16.47 12.13
C TYR A 12 -7.92 -16.72 12.59
N GLU A 13 -8.89 -15.98 12.05
CA GLU A 13 -10.31 -16.06 12.37
C GLU A 13 -11.06 -16.75 11.24
N THR A 14 -11.14 -18.09 11.32
CA THR A 14 -11.79 -18.92 10.29
C THR A 14 -13.27 -18.56 10.08
N GLY A 15 -13.95 -18.04 11.10
CA GLY A 15 -15.35 -17.60 11.02
C GLY A 15 -15.57 -16.35 10.16
N ASN A 16 -14.52 -15.57 9.91
CA ASN A 16 -14.57 -14.34 9.10
C ASN A 16 -13.95 -14.56 7.70
N ILE A 17 -13.86 -15.81 7.24
CA ILE A 17 -13.46 -16.11 5.86
C ILE A 17 -14.63 -15.68 4.96
N PRO A 18 -14.45 -14.67 4.08
CA PRO A 18 -15.55 -14.10 3.30
C PRO A 18 -16.08 -15.06 2.22
N GLY A 19 -15.32 -16.12 1.91
CA GLY A 19 -15.71 -17.13 0.94
C GLY A 19 -14.53 -18.03 0.55
N PRO A 20 -14.72 -18.93 -0.44
CA PRO A 20 -13.68 -19.86 -0.87
C PRO A 20 -12.50 -19.18 -1.58
N GLN A 21 -12.68 -17.96 -2.08
CA GLN A 21 -11.63 -17.18 -2.74
C GLN A 21 -10.92 -16.24 -1.75
N MET A 22 -9.61 -16.37 -1.64
CA MET A 22 -8.74 -15.54 -0.79
C MET A 22 -7.53 -15.04 -1.59
N ALA A 23 -6.82 -14.05 -1.04
CA ALA A 23 -5.59 -13.53 -1.65
C ALA A 23 -4.49 -14.60 -1.71
N LEU A 24 -3.77 -14.65 -2.83
CA LEU A 24 -2.61 -15.54 -2.99
C LEU A 24 -1.40 -14.95 -2.26
N SER A 25 -0.73 -15.77 -1.45
CA SER A 25 0.54 -15.43 -0.82
C SER A 25 1.69 -16.28 -1.40
N PRO A 26 2.45 -15.76 -2.37
CA PRO A 26 3.51 -16.53 -3.03
C PRO A 26 4.78 -16.59 -2.17
N ALA A 27 5.53 -17.70 -2.24
CA ALA A 27 6.74 -17.95 -1.45
C ALA A 27 7.84 -16.86 -1.58
N LYS A 28 7.89 -16.15 -2.72
CA LYS A 28 8.79 -15.01 -2.98
C LYS A 28 8.01 -13.71 -3.14
N ALA A 29 7.18 -13.40 -2.15
CA ALA A 29 6.27 -12.25 -2.14
C ALA A 29 6.90 -10.94 -2.63
N SER A 30 8.05 -10.56 -2.07
CA SER A 30 8.74 -9.31 -2.45
C SER A 30 9.07 -9.24 -3.95
N THR A 31 9.66 -10.30 -4.51
CA THR A 31 10.02 -10.36 -5.93
C THR A 31 8.79 -10.38 -6.84
N VAL A 32 7.75 -11.12 -6.44
CA VAL A 32 6.50 -11.24 -7.21
C VAL A 32 5.78 -9.89 -7.23
N TYR A 33 5.55 -9.27 -6.08
CA TYR A 33 4.88 -7.97 -5.99
C TYR A 33 5.68 -6.87 -6.68
N ALA A 34 7.01 -6.81 -6.52
CA ALA A 34 7.83 -5.85 -7.25
C ALA A 34 7.69 -6.00 -8.77
N SER A 35 7.60 -7.24 -9.28
CA SER A 35 7.40 -7.51 -10.70
C SER A 35 6.01 -7.10 -11.18
N LEU A 36 4.97 -7.33 -10.36
CA LEU A 36 3.59 -6.90 -10.65
C LEU A 36 3.49 -5.38 -10.70
N THR A 37 4.03 -4.68 -9.70
CA THR A 37 4.06 -3.21 -9.65
C THR A 37 4.81 -2.63 -10.85
N LYS A 38 5.94 -3.25 -11.26
CA LYS A 38 6.68 -2.86 -12.46
C LYS A 38 5.87 -3.03 -13.75
N ARG A 39 5.04 -4.06 -13.87
CA ARG A 39 4.20 -4.29 -15.06
C ARG A 39 2.89 -3.51 -15.08
N ALA A 40 2.39 -3.05 -13.93
CA ALA A 40 1.13 -2.33 -13.83
C ALA A 40 1.13 -1.05 -14.69
N LYS A 41 0.10 -0.81 -15.50
CA LYS A 41 0.04 0.37 -16.39
C LYS A 41 -0.30 1.66 -15.65
N ASN A 42 -1.20 1.57 -14.66
CA ASN A 42 -1.68 2.68 -13.83
C ASN A 42 -1.64 2.27 -12.35
N PRO A 43 -0.45 2.15 -11.72
CA PRO A 43 -0.34 1.77 -10.32
C PRO A 43 -0.76 2.93 -9.39
N LEU A 44 -1.34 2.59 -8.25
CA LEU A 44 -1.69 3.53 -7.17
C LEU A 44 -1.16 2.98 -5.85
N LEU A 45 -0.44 3.79 -5.07
CA LEU A 45 0.09 3.37 -3.77
C LEU A 45 -0.77 3.94 -2.63
N ILE A 46 -1.62 3.11 -2.05
CA ILE A 46 -2.48 3.48 -0.92
C ILE A 46 -1.76 3.22 0.40
N VAL A 47 -1.67 4.23 1.26
CA VAL A 47 -0.95 4.14 2.55
C VAL A 47 -1.87 4.44 3.74
N GLY A 48 -1.92 3.48 4.67
CA GLY A 48 -2.71 3.54 5.90
C GLY A 48 -1.88 3.81 7.15
N LYS A 49 -2.54 3.89 8.32
CA LYS A 49 -1.99 4.33 9.62
C LYS A 49 -0.59 3.80 9.97
N TYR A 50 -0.30 2.54 9.68
CA TYR A 50 0.99 1.91 10.04
C TYR A 50 2.22 2.58 9.42
N VAL A 51 2.04 3.39 8.37
CA VAL A 51 3.07 4.26 7.80
C VAL A 51 3.71 5.20 8.84
N LEU A 52 2.98 5.53 9.91
CA LEU A 52 3.42 6.43 10.98
C LEU A 52 4.07 5.68 12.15
N GLU A 53 3.86 4.37 12.28
CA GLU A 53 4.16 3.62 13.51
C GLU A 53 5.24 2.56 13.30
N VAL A 54 5.42 2.10 12.06
CA VAL A 54 6.29 0.97 11.76
C VAL A 54 7.57 1.43 11.08
N GLU A 55 8.68 0.93 11.60
CA GLU A 55 9.99 1.00 10.98
C GLU A 55 10.42 -0.40 10.53
N LEU A 56 11.05 -0.45 9.36
CA LEU A 56 11.64 -1.66 8.80
C LEU A 56 13.11 -1.38 8.51
N ASP A 57 13.99 -2.16 9.12
CA ASP A 57 15.44 -2.01 8.98
C ASP A 57 15.95 -0.59 9.30
N GLY A 58 15.41 0.01 10.38
CA GLY A 58 15.78 1.36 10.84
C GLY A 58 15.25 2.50 9.98
N LYS A 59 14.27 2.23 9.12
CA LYS A 59 13.67 3.21 8.22
C LYS A 59 12.15 3.17 8.28
N SER A 60 11.52 4.35 8.31
CA SER A 60 10.06 4.44 8.36
C SER A 60 9.41 3.87 7.10
N LEU A 61 8.23 3.26 7.25
CA LEU A 61 7.44 2.84 6.08
C LEU A 61 7.06 4.01 5.16
N ALA A 62 6.97 5.24 5.69
CA ALA A 62 6.77 6.44 4.87
C ALA A 62 7.93 6.66 3.89
N ASP A 63 9.17 6.46 4.34
CA ASP A 63 10.35 6.61 3.47
C ASP A 63 10.38 5.52 2.39
N TYR A 64 10.01 4.28 2.73
CA TYR A 64 9.86 3.23 1.73
C TYR A 64 8.76 3.54 0.71
N ALA A 65 7.63 4.08 1.15
CA ALA A 65 6.54 4.48 0.26
C ALA A 65 7.01 5.55 -0.74
N ILE A 66 7.76 6.55 -0.28
CA ILE A 66 8.37 7.59 -1.13
C ILE A 66 9.35 6.98 -2.13
N GLU A 67 10.19 6.02 -1.71
CA GLU A 67 11.14 5.36 -2.62
C GLU A 67 10.47 4.49 -3.67
N ILE A 68 9.40 3.78 -3.31
CA ILE A 68 8.60 2.99 -4.26
C ILE A 68 7.94 3.93 -5.27
N SER A 69 7.38 5.04 -4.78
CA SER A 69 6.73 6.06 -5.60
C SER A 69 7.69 6.67 -6.61
N LYS A 70 8.87 7.14 -6.16
CA LYS A 70 9.91 7.73 -7.03
C LYS A 70 10.47 6.79 -8.10
N LYS A 71 10.40 5.47 -7.91
CA LYS A 71 10.95 4.51 -8.88
C LYS A 71 10.12 4.38 -10.16
N LYS A 72 8.86 4.81 -10.16
CA LYS A 72 7.94 4.67 -11.29
C LYS A 72 6.85 5.75 -11.29
N ASP A 73 7.12 6.88 -10.67
CA ASP A 73 6.18 8.01 -10.51
C ASP A 73 4.78 7.55 -10.05
N ILE A 74 4.74 6.63 -9.08
CA ILE A 74 3.48 6.03 -8.61
C ILE A 74 2.80 7.01 -7.65
N PRO A 75 1.60 7.51 -7.94
CA PRO A 75 0.93 8.42 -7.02
C PRO A 75 0.64 7.76 -5.67
N ILE A 76 0.84 8.53 -4.59
CA ILE A 76 0.55 8.10 -3.23
C ILE A 76 -0.81 8.65 -2.80
N VAL A 77 -1.68 7.76 -2.29
CA VAL A 77 -2.94 8.13 -1.64
C VAL A 77 -2.85 7.84 -0.15
N ALA A 78 -2.85 8.89 0.66
CA ALA A 78 -2.76 8.83 2.11
C ALA A 78 -4.15 8.82 2.74
N THR A 79 -4.49 7.74 3.47
CA THR A 79 -5.79 7.63 4.14
C THR A 79 -5.83 8.38 5.46
N ALA A 80 -6.91 9.14 5.71
CA ALA A 80 -7.14 9.84 6.98
C ALA A 80 -5.96 10.75 7.38
N HIS A 81 -5.42 10.58 8.59
CA HIS A 81 -4.40 11.46 9.16
C HIS A 81 -2.97 11.15 8.68
N THR A 82 -2.77 10.19 7.77
CA THR A 82 -1.43 9.83 7.28
C THR A 82 -0.84 10.86 6.32
N LEU A 83 -1.62 11.81 5.80
CA LEU A 83 -1.10 12.84 4.89
C LEU A 83 0.02 13.68 5.53
N LYS A 84 -0.07 13.92 6.85
CA LYS A 84 0.84 14.82 7.57
C LYS A 84 2.32 14.46 7.40
N ILE A 85 2.65 13.16 7.45
CA ILE A 85 4.05 12.69 7.33
C ILE A 85 4.63 13.00 5.95
N PHE A 86 3.82 12.95 4.90
CA PHE A 86 4.26 13.24 3.54
C PHE A 86 4.47 14.73 3.33
N ILE A 87 3.61 15.57 3.93
CA ILE A 87 3.80 17.02 3.96
C ILE A 87 5.11 17.38 4.68
N GLU A 88 5.35 16.82 5.86
CA GLU A 88 6.59 17.04 6.64
C GLU A 88 7.84 16.58 5.85
N LYS A 89 7.73 15.48 5.10
CA LYS A 89 8.78 14.98 4.21
C LYS A 89 8.85 15.69 2.85
N LYS A 90 8.01 16.70 2.61
CA LYS A 90 7.92 17.47 1.35
C LYS A 90 7.73 16.57 0.12
N TYR A 91 6.91 15.53 0.26
CA TYR A 91 6.56 14.63 -0.83
C TYR A 91 5.08 14.73 -1.16
N PRO A 92 4.70 14.85 -2.44
CA PRO A 92 3.30 15.04 -2.80
C PRO A 92 2.52 13.74 -2.59
N ALA A 93 1.38 13.84 -1.92
CA ALA A 93 0.46 12.74 -1.67
C ALA A 93 -0.97 13.29 -1.63
N VAL A 94 -1.93 12.53 -2.15
CA VAL A 94 -3.34 12.90 -2.17
C VAL A 94 -4.03 12.31 -0.96
N SER A 95 -4.83 13.10 -0.23
CA SER A 95 -5.65 12.56 0.86
C SER A 95 -6.99 12.07 0.33
N MET A 96 -7.36 10.85 0.69
CA MET A 96 -8.66 10.28 0.37
C MET A 96 -9.12 9.29 1.44
N GLY A 97 -10.41 9.30 1.76
CA GLY A 97 -11.00 8.33 2.69
C GLY A 97 -11.09 6.93 2.05
N ILE A 98 -10.93 5.87 2.85
CA ILE A 98 -10.91 4.49 2.33
C ILE A 98 -12.19 4.12 1.56
N VAL A 99 -13.35 4.59 2.01
CA VAL A 99 -14.64 4.34 1.35
C VAL A 99 -14.66 4.96 -0.05
N GLU A 100 -14.15 6.19 -0.19
CA GLU A 100 -14.07 6.89 -1.48
C GLU A 100 -13.05 6.20 -2.40
N ILE A 101 -11.89 5.78 -1.87
CA ILE A 101 -10.88 5.04 -2.64
C ILE A 101 -11.49 3.78 -3.24
N VAL A 102 -12.15 2.96 -2.43
CA VAL A 102 -12.77 1.70 -2.89
C VAL A 102 -13.83 1.97 -3.94
N ASN A 103 -14.65 3.02 -3.75
CA ASN A 103 -15.66 3.40 -4.73
C ASN A 103 -15.02 3.78 -6.08
N ARG A 104 -13.96 4.60 -6.06
CA ARG A 104 -13.24 5.08 -7.25
C ARG A 104 -12.48 3.98 -7.98
N LEU A 105 -11.93 3.00 -7.26
CA LEU A 105 -11.19 1.86 -7.85
C LEU A 105 -12.06 0.95 -8.72
N GLN A 106 -13.39 1.10 -8.68
CA GLN A 106 -14.30 0.44 -9.62
C GLN A 106 -14.15 0.98 -11.05
N ASP A 107 -13.65 2.21 -11.20
CA ASP A 107 -13.32 2.81 -12.50
C ASP A 107 -11.86 2.52 -12.85
N SER A 108 -11.65 1.71 -13.88
CA SER A 108 -10.31 1.35 -14.37
C SER A 108 -9.48 2.53 -14.91
N SER A 109 -10.13 3.65 -15.25
CA SER A 109 -9.48 4.87 -15.72
C SER A 109 -9.12 5.84 -14.59
N PHE A 110 -9.59 5.56 -13.36
CA PHE A 110 -9.31 6.38 -12.21
C PHE A 110 -7.81 6.46 -11.95
N THR A 111 -7.34 7.69 -11.79
CA THR A 111 -5.98 7.99 -11.34
C THR A 111 -6.04 9.24 -10.48
N VAL A 112 -4.96 9.51 -9.74
CA VAL A 112 -4.84 10.74 -8.96
C VAL A 112 -3.62 11.52 -9.46
N ASP A 113 -3.80 12.82 -9.66
CA ASP A 113 -2.72 13.73 -9.99
C ASP A 113 -2.26 14.41 -8.69
N PRO A 114 -1.03 14.16 -8.22
CA PRO A 114 -0.54 14.67 -6.94
C PRO A 114 -0.09 16.14 -7.02
N LYS A 115 -0.70 16.97 -7.90
CA LYS A 115 -0.36 18.39 -8.15
C LYS A 115 0.06 19.16 -6.90
#